data_AF-P19616-F1
#
_entry.id   AF-P19616-F1
#
_cell.length_a   1.000
_cell.length_b   1.000
_cell.length_c   1.000
_cell.angle_alpha   90.00
_cell.angle_beta   90.00
_cell.angle_gamma   90.00
#
_symmetry.space_group_name_H-M   'P 1'
#
loop_
_entity.id
_entity.type
_entity.pdbx_description
1 polymer ?
#
loop_
_entity_poly.entity_id
_entity_poly.type
_entity_poly.pdbx_seq_one_letter_code
_entity_poly.pdbx_strand_id
1 'polypeptide(L)'
;MLRTTVVLLTLAAIAFAAPTSDDIYNNVVIGDIDGAVAKSKELQKQGKGDIITEAVNRLIRDSQRNTMEYAYQLWSLEARDIVKERFPIQFRMMLGEHSIKLINKRDNLAMKLGVATDNSGDRIAYGAADDKTSDRVAWKFVPLSEDKRVYFKILNVQRGQYLKLGVETDSDGEHMAYASSGADTFRHQWYLQPAKADGNLVFFIVNREYNHALKLGRSVDSMGDRQVWGHNGNVIGNPELFGWSVVAF
;
A
#
# COMPACT_ATOMS: atom_id res chain seq x y z
N MET A 1 -60.97 44.87 -11.86
CA MET A 1 -59.53 45.16 -12.01
C MET A 1 -58.80 44.49 -10.86
N LEU A 2 -58.28 43.28 -11.06
CA LEU A 2 -57.38 42.62 -10.10
C LEU A 2 -56.09 42.31 -10.87
N ARG A 3 -55.01 43.03 -10.55
CA ARG A 3 -53.66 42.76 -11.06
C ARG A 3 -53.01 41.75 -10.12
N THR A 4 -52.88 40.51 -10.59
CA THR A 4 -52.11 39.47 -9.91
C THR A 4 -50.66 39.57 -10.37
N THR A 5 -49.79 40.07 -9.49
CA THR A 5 -48.34 40.08 -9.70
C THR A 5 -47.81 38.67 -9.43
N VAL A 6 -47.32 37.98 -10.46
CA VAL A 6 -46.55 36.74 -10.32
C VAL A 6 -45.09 37.12 -10.09
N VAL A 7 -44.54 36.76 -8.93
CA VAL A 7 -43.09 36.84 -8.65
C VAL A 7 -42.49 35.50 -9.08
N LEU A 8 -41.72 35.50 -10.18
CA LEU A 8 -40.86 34.37 -10.53
C LEU A 8 -39.58 34.45 -9.68
N LEU A 9 -39.40 33.51 -8.75
CA LEU A 9 -38.09 33.19 -8.20
C LEU A 9 -37.34 32.30 -9.19
N THR A 10 -36.33 32.84 -9.87
CA THR A 10 -35.35 32.07 -10.64
C THR A 10 -34.29 31.53 -9.68
N LEU A 11 -34.39 30.24 -9.34
CA LEU A 11 -33.30 29.50 -8.70
C LEU A 11 -32.24 29.20 -9.76
N ALA A 12 -31.16 29.98 -9.79
CA ALA A 12 -29.99 29.65 -10.61
C ALA A 12 -29.26 28.46 -9.95
N ALA A 13 -29.66 27.24 -10.31
CA ALA A 13 -28.84 26.06 -10.04
C ALA A 13 -27.59 26.17 -10.92
N ILE A 14 -26.46 26.60 -10.34
CA ILE A 14 -25.16 26.39 -10.96
C ILE A 14 -24.97 24.87 -10.98
N ALA A 15 -25.27 24.25 -12.12
CA ALA A 15 -24.96 22.86 -12.36
C ALA A 15 -23.43 22.74 -12.45
N PHE A 16 -22.76 22.57 -11.31
CA PHE A 16 -21.41 22.04 -11.32
C PHE A 16 -21.50 20.67 -12.00
N ALA A 17 -20.72 20.49 -13.07
CA ALA A 17 -20.63 19.19 -13.73
C ALA A 17 -20.26 18.15 -12.67
N ALA A 18 -20.99 17.03 -12.63
CA ALA A 18 -20.72 15.99 -11.65
C ALA A 18 -19.27 15.51 -11.79
N PRO A 19 -18.54 15.25 -10.68
CA PRO A 19 -17.17 14.78 -10.76
C PRO A 19 -17.01 13.53 -11.63
N THR A 20 -15.94 13.46 -12.40
CA THR A 20 -15.61 12.34 -13.29
C THR A 20 -14.50 11.45 -12.71
N SER A 21 -14.17 10.34 -13.38
CA SER A 21 -13.04 9.49 -12.98
C SER A 21 -11.71 10.24 -13.17
N ASP A 22 -11.62 11.09 -14.21
CA ASP A 22 -10.47 11.97 -14.47
C ASP A 22 -10.26 12.98 -13.34
N ASP A 23 -11.34 13.51 -12.78
CA ASP A 23 -11.27 14.46 -11.67
C ASP A 23 -10.62 13.87 -10.42
N ILE A 24 -10.95 12.62 -10.07
CA ILE A 24 -10.32 11.92 -8.95
C ILE A 24 -8.88 11.56 -9.32
N TYR A 25 -8.70 10.95 -10.49
CA TYR A 25 -7.38 10.49 -10.95
C TYR A 25 -6.36 11.63 -10.95
N ASN A 26 -6.68 12.76 -11.58
CA ASN A 26 -5.79 13.92 -11.67
C ASN A 26 -5.46 14.50 -10.30
N ASN A 27 -6.47 14.65 -9.43
CA ASN A 27 -6.26 15.13 -8.07
C ASN A 27 -5.30 14.23 -7.29
N VAL A 28 -5.45 12.89 -7.37
CA VAL A 28 -4.55 11.95 -6.71
C VAL A 28 -3.14 12.02 -7.29
N VAL A 29 -2.99 12.10 -8.63
CA VAL A 29 -1.68 12.18 -9.29
C VAL A 29 -0.91 13.43 -8.88
N ILE A 30 -1.55 14.60 -8.83
CA ILE A 30 -0.88 15.86 -8.45
C ILE A 30 -0.72 16.01 -6.92
N GLY A 31 -1.29 15.10 -6.12
CA GLY A 31 -1.21 15.13 -4.66
C GLY A 31 -2.27 16.01 -3.97
N ASP A 32 -3.31 16.45 -4.69
CA ASP A 32 -4.51 17.07 -4.11
C ASP A 32 -5.44 15.98 -3.54
N ILE A 33 -4.98 15.34 -2.46
CA ILE A 33 -5.71 14.24 -1.84
C ILE A 33 -7.02 14.72 -1.19
N ASP A 34 -7.04 15.93 -0.63
CA ASP A 34 -8.23 16.51 -0.02
C ASP A 34 -9.34 16.75 -1.07
N GLY A 35 -8.97 17.29 -2.24
CA GLY A 35 -9.90 17.45 -3.35
C GLY A 35 -10.39 16.10 -3.88
N ALA A 36 -9.52 15.08 -3.99
CA ALA A 36 -9.93 13.73 -4.38
C ALA A 36 -10.94 13.13 -3.38
N VAL A 37 -10.70 13.26 -2.07
CA VAL A 37 -11.61 12.78 -1.02
C VAL A 37 -12.97 13.49 -1.09
N ALA A 38 -12.98 14.82 -1.27
CA ALA A 38 -14.21 15.60 -1.36
C ALA A 38 -15.10 15.14 -2.52
N LYS A 39 -14.52 15.02 -3.72
CA LYS A 39 -15.22 14.54 -4.92
C LYS A 39 -15.74 13.10 -4.76
N SER A 40 -14.96 12.23 -4.13
CA SER A 40 -15.38 10.85 -3.87
C SER A 40 -16.53 10.73 -2.88
N LYS A 41 -16.52 11.55 -1.81
CA LYS A 41 -17.66 11.65 -0.88
C LYS A 41 -18.92 12.14 -1.59
N GLU A 42 -18.81 13.09 -2.50
CA GLU A 42 -19.93 13.56 -3.32
C GLU A 42 -20.47 12.44 -4.22
N LEU A 43 -19.59 11.76 -4.96
CA LEU A 43 -19.98 10.66 -5.85
C LEU A 43 -20.65 9.49 -5.12
N GLN A 44 -20.13 9.10 -3.95
CA GLN A 44 -20.74 8.05 -3.13
C GLN A 44 -22.16 8.45 -2.68
N LYS A 45 -22.37 9.70 -2.25
CA LYS A 45 -23.70 10.22 -1.89
C LYS A 45 -24.68 10.23 -3.06
N GLN A 46 -24.18 10.41 -4.29
CA GLN A 46 -24.99 10.38 -5.52
C GLN A 46 -25.22 8.96 -6.07
N GLY A 47 -24.72 7.91 -5.39
CA GLY A 47 -24.81 6.54 -5.89
C GLY A 47 -23.93 6.25 -7.12
N LYS A 48 -22.94 7.12 -7.41
CA LYS A 48 -22.02 7.02 -8.56
C LYS A 48 -20.68 6.42 -8.17
N GLY A 49 -20.70 5.43 -7.28
CA GLY A 49 -19.50 4.79 -6.74
C GLY A 49 -18.59 4.18 -7.80
N ASP A 50 -19.14 3.72 -8.92
CA ASP A 50 -18.36 3.09 -10.00
C ASP A 50 -17.34 4.04 -10.64
N ILE A 51 -17.60 5.35 -10.63
CA ILE A 51 -16.65 6.37 -11.08
C ILE A 51 -15.38 6.37 -10.20
N ILE A 52 -15.54 6.13 -8.90
CA ILE A 52 -14.44 6.00 -7.94
C ILE A 52 -13.64 4.73 -8.24
N THR A 53 -14.33 3.61 -8.46
CA THR A 53 -13.72 2.31 -8.81
C THR A 53 -12.89 2.43 -10.09
N GLU A 54 -13.40 3.12 -11.12
CA GLU A 54 -12.69 3.37 -12.37
C GLU A 54 -11.39 4.16 -12.14
N ALA A 55 -11.46 5.26 -11.37
CA ALA A 55 -10.29 6.05 -11.04
C ALA A 55 -9.24 5.23 -10.26
N VAL A 56 -9.65 4.44 -9.26
CA VAL A 56 -8.76 3.57 -8.48
C VAL A 56 -8.08 2.53 -9.37
N ASN A 57 -8.83 1.88 -10.27
CA ASN A 57 -8.27 0.90 -11.20
C ASN A 57 -7.21 1.52 -12.13
N ARG A 58 -7.44 2.75 -12.60
CA ARG A 58 -6.47 3.52 -13.40
C ARG A 58 -5.22 3.85 -12.59
N LEU A 59 -5.38 4.38 -11.37
CA LEU A 59 -4.28 4.70 -10.47
C LEU A 59 -3.39 3.47 -10.18
N ILE A 60 -3.99 2.31 -9.95
CA ILE A 60 -3.27 1.03 -9.75
C ILE A 60 -2.53 0.60 -11.02
N ARG A 61 -3.20 0.63 -12.17
CA ARG A 61 -2.60 0.26 -13.47
C ARG A 61 -1.39 1.14 -13.77
N ASP A 62 -1.52 2.44 -13.54
CA ASP A 62 -0.51 3.44 -13.83
C ASP A 62 0.52 3.56 -12.69
N SER A 63 0.51 2.60 -11.76
CA SER A 63 1.40 2.45 -10.61
C SER A 63 1.56 3.73 -9.77
N GLN A 64 0.46 4.44 -9.52
CA GLN A 64 0.50 5.71 -8.80
C GLN A 64 0.64 5.47 -7.29
N ARG A 65 1.78 5.85 -6.70
CA ARG A 65 2.02 5.71 -5.25
C ARG A 65 0.98 6.45 -4.40
N ASN A 66 0.55 7.64 -4.85
CA ASN A 66 -0.44 8.49 -4.17
C ASN A 66 -1.81 7.81 -3.98
N THR A 67 -2.04 6.67 -4.63
CA THR A 67 -3.20 5.80 -4.34
C THR A 67 -3.24 5.39 -2.87
N MET A 68 -2.08 5.18 -2.23
CA MET A 68 -2.00 4.81 -0.82
C MET A 68 -2.44 5.96 0.09
N GLU A 69 -1.95 7.18 -0.16
CA GLU A 69 -2.35 8.39 0.54
C GLU A 69 -3.87 8.64 0.37
N TYR A 70 -4.38 8.47 -0.84
CA TYR A 70 -5.80 8.61 -1.14
C TYR A 70 -6.67 7.61 -0.35
N ALA A 71 -6.29 6.33 -0.36
CA ALA A 71 -6.98 5.31 0.42
C ALA A 71 -6.90 5.58 1.93
N TYR A 72 -5.74 5.99 2.43
CA TYR A 72 -5.53 6.30 3.85
C TYR A 72 -6.37 7.51 4.31
N GLN A 73 -6.47 8.56 3.51
CA GLN A 73 -7.29 9.74 3.85
C GLN A 73 -8.79 9.40 3.87
N LEU A 74 -9.29 8.61 2.91
CA LEU A 74 -10.66 8.09 2.99
C LEU A 74 -10.89 7.25 4.26
N TRP A 75 -9.93 6.41 4.62
CA TRP A 75 -10.02 5.52 5.78
C TRP A 75 -10.01 6.26 7.13
N SER A 76 -9.27 7.36 7.21
CA SER A 76 -9.14 8.17 8.43
C SER A 76 -10.28 9.20 8.58
N LEU A 77 -10.84 9.73 7.49
CA LEU A 77 -11.89 10.77 7.49
C LEU A 77 -13.34 10.22 7.44
N GLU A 78 -13.60 9.14 8.16
CA GLU A 78 -14.91 8.46 8.28
C GLU A 78 -15.55 7.97 6.95
N ALA A 79 -14.82 7.98 5.83
CA ALA A 79 -15.27 7.45 4.53
C ALA A 79 -14.72 6.04 4.27
N ARG A 80 -14.70 5.20 5.31
CA ARG A 80 -14.16 3.83 5.25
C ARG A 80 -14.97 2.93 4.34
N ASP A 81 -16.28 3.19 4.21
CA ASP A 81 -17.19 2.53 3.28
C ASP A 81 -16.70 2.64 1.83
N ILE A 82 -16.24 3.82 1.41
CA ILE A 82 -15.69 4.02 0.06
C ILE A 82 -14.49 3.10 -0.18
N VAL A 83 -13.57 2.98 0.79
CA VAL A 83 -12.42 2.06 0.67
C VAL A 83 -12.89 0.61 0.61
N LYS A 84 -13.87 0.22 1.45
CA LYS A 84 -14.38 -1.15 1.51
C LYS A 84 -15.12 -1.55 0.23
N GLU A 85 -15.78 -0.62 -0.44
CA GLU A 85 -16.67 -0.89 -1.58
C GLU A 85 -16.04 -0.62 -2.95
N ARG A 86 -15.06 0.29 -3.03
CA ARG A 86 -14.52 0.79 -4.32
C ARG A 86 -13.04 0.48 -4.55
N PHE A 87 -12.32 0.02 -3.53
CA PHE A 87 -10.93 -0.40 -3.65
C PHE A 87 -10.82 -1.93 -3.59
N PRO A 88 -9.75 -2.51 -4.17
CA PRO A 88 -9.42 -3.92 -3.93
C PRO A 88 -9.29 -4.22 -2.44
N ILE A 89 -9.71 -5.41 -2.02
CA ILE A 89 -9.79 -5.83 -0.61
C ILE A 89 -8.46 -5.67 0.15
N GLN A 90 -7.33 -5.74 -0.54
CA GLN A 90 -5.99 -5.55 0.02
C GLN A 90 -5.83 -4.19 0.71
N PHE A 91 -6.44 -3.12 0.18
CA PHE A 91 -6.38 -1.79 0.80
C PHE A 91 -7.05 -1.81 2.18
N ARG A 92 -8.24 -2.44 2.29
CA ARG A 92 -8.91 -2.66 3.57
C ARG A 92 -8.07 -3.52 4.51
N MET A 93 -7.42 -4.57 4.00
CA MET A 93 -6.57 -5.45 4.81
C MET A 93 -5.41 -4.67 5.45
N MET A 94 -4.72 -3.85 4.67
CA MET A 94 -3.57 -3.06 5.13
C MET A 94 -3.99 -1.93 6.08
N LEU A 95 -5.01 -1.15 5.70
CA LEU A 95 -5.46 0.02 6.48
C LEU A 95 -6.23 -0.37 7.75
N GLY A 96 -6.86 -1.56 7.75
CA GLY A 96 -7.53 -2.14 8.91
C GLY A 96 -6.63 -2.98 9.81
N GLU A 97 -5.31 -3.00 9.57
CA GLU A 97 -4.30 -3.73 10.35
C GLU A 97 -4.62 -5.23 10.52
N HIS A 98 -5.23 -5.82 9.50
CA HIS A 98 -5.55 -7.24 9.48
C HIS A 98 -4.27 -8.08 9.35
N SER A 99 -4.27 -9.29 9.91
CA SER A 99 -3.19 -10.26 9.67
C SER A 99 -3.19 -10.67 8.19
N ILE A 100 -2.05 -10.53 7.54
CA ILE A 100 -1.84 -10.83 6.11
C ILE A 100 -0.59 -11.69 5.90
N LYS A 101 -0.48 -12.24 4.69
CA LYS A 101 0.75 -12.82 4.14
C LYS A 101 1.29 -11.89 3.06
N LEU A 102 2.61 -11.72 3.04
CA LEU A 102 3.34 -11.07 1.97
C LEU A 102 3.97 -12.16 1.10
N ILE A 103 3.43 -12.36 -0.10
CA ILE A 103 3.90 -13.39 -1.02
C ILE A 103 4.63 -12.71 -2.18
N ASN A 104 5.91 -13.00 -2.35
CA ASN A 104 6.66 -12.48 -3.47
C ASN A 104 6.12 -13.04 -4.79
N LYS A 105 5.87 -12.18 -5.78
CA LYS A 105 5.27 -12.59 -7.06
C LYS A 105 6.19 -13.51 -7.87
N ARG A 106 7.50 -13.21 -7.92
CA ARG A 106 8.49 -13.94 -8.72
C ARG A 106 8.60 -15.41 -8.34
N ASP A 107 8.78 -15.68 -7.05
CA ASP A 107 9.08 -17.03 -6.55
C ASP A 107 7.90 -17.68 -5.83
N ASN A 108 6.79 -16.96 -5.63
CA ASN A 108 5.63 -17.42 -4.87
C ASN A 108 6.01 -17.89 -3.45
N LEU A 109 6.90 -17.19 -2.77
CA LEU A 109 7.32 -17.50 -1.40
C LEU A 109 6.75 -16.48 -0.41
N ALA A 110 6.24 -16.96 0.74
CA ALA A 110 5.71 -16.09 1.78
C ALA A 110 6.85 -15.58 2.67
N MET A 111 6.84 -14.28 3.00
CA MET A 111 7.85 -13.70 3.88
C MET A 111 7.69 -14.25 5.31
N LYS A 112 8.79 -14.68 5.93
CA LYS A 112 8.89 -15.08 7.35
C LYS A 112 10.12 -14.44 8.00
N LEU A 113 10.19 -14.54 9.33
CA LEU A 113 11.43 -14.31 10.08
C LEU A 113 12.15 -15.61 10.40
N GLY A 114 13.49 -15.54 10.38
CA GLY A 114 14.37 -16.58 10.89
C GLY A 114 14.15 -16.83 12.39
N VAL A 115 14.67 -17.94 12.91
CA VAL A 115 14.53 -18.27 14.34
C VAL A 115 15.57 -17.53 15.18
N ALA A 116 16.82 -17.56 14.73
CA ALA A 116 17.96 -16.97 15.41
C ALA A 116 17.92 -15.43 15.37
N THR A 117 18.41 -14.82 16.45
CA THR A 117 18.69 -13.39 16.52
C THR A 117 20.18 -13.16 16.39
N ASP A 118 20.57 -12.00 15.84
CA ASP A 118 21.93 -11.50 15.96
C ASP A 118 22.20 -10.90 17.36
N ASN A 119 23.38 -10.31 17.53
CA ASN A 119 23.80 -9.66 18.79
C ASN A 119 22.96 -8.42 19.14
N SER A 120 22.21 -7.86 18.20
CA SER A 120 21.30 -6.73 18.41
C SER A 120 19.86 -7.17 18.73
N GLY A 121 19.60 -8.49 18.72
CA GLY A 121 18.24 -9.03 18.87
C GLY A 121 17.44 -9.05 17.57
N ASP A 122 18.07 -8.75 16.42
CA ASP A 122 17.40 -8.67 15.13
C ASP A 122 17.30 -10.04 14.48
N ARG A 123 16.21 -10.29 13.75
CA ARG A 123 16.02 -11.52 12.96
C ARG A 123 16.11 -11.22 11.48
N ILE A 124 16.78 -12.06 10.70
CA ILE A 124 16.80 -11.95 9.24
C ILE A 124 15.43 -12.34 8.66
N ALA A 125 14.99 -11.62 7.63
CA ALA A 125 13.78 -11.93 6.87
C ALA A 125 14.08 -12.83 5.66
N TYR A 126 13.20 -13.80 5.41
CA TYR A 126 13.31 -14.78 4.34
C TYR A 126 11.99 -14.95 3.59
N GLY A 127 12.03 -15.32 2.31
CA GLY A 127 10.94 -15.98 1.61
C GLY A 127 10.99 -17.47 1.91
N ALA A 128 9.92 -17.99 2.53
CA ALA A 128 9.79 -19.38 2.95
C ALA A 128 9.51 -20.31 1.76
N ALA A 129 10.35 -21.34 1.59
CA ALA A 129 10.17 -22.35 0.56
C ALA A 129 8.94 -23.25 0.80
N ASP A 130 8.66 -23.53 2.07
CA ASP A 130 7.74 -24.58 2.52
C ASP A 130 6.55 -24.07 3.34
N ASP A 131 6.68 -22.91 3.99
CA ASP A 131 5.68 -22.34 4.88
C ASP A 131 4.87 -21.22 4.22
N LYS A 132 3.54 -21.36 4.21
CA LYS A 132 2.58 -20.33 3.76
C LYS A 132 1.38 -20.18 4.69
N THR A 133 1.42 -20.81 5.86
CA THR A 133 0.22 -20.95 6.72
C THR A 133 0.51 -20.76 8.20
N SER A 134 1.75 -20.94 8.67
CA SER A 134 2.06 -20.76 10.08
C SER A 134 2.13 -19.28 10.47
N ASP A 135 2.00 -18.98 11.76
CA ASP A 135 2.11 -17.60 12.27
C ASP A 135 3.46 -16.94 11.94
N ARG A 136 4.48 -17.72 11.54
CA ARG A 136 5.77 -17.19 11.10
C ARG A 136 5.66 -16.28 9.88
N VAL A 137 4.68 -16.55 9.00
CA VAL A 137 4.41 -15.77 7.79
C VAL A 137 3.29 -14.74 7.96
N ALA A 138 2.76 -14.59 9.20
CA ALA A 138 1.74 -13.59 9.51
C ALA A 138 2.38 -12.22 9.76
N TRP A 139 1.93 -11.22 9.01
CA TRP A 139 2.35 -9.82 9.14
C TRP A 139 1.14 -8.90 9.30
N LYS A 140 1.37 -7.68 9.79
CA LYS A 140 0.40 -6.59 9.81
C LYS A 140 1.06 -5.30 9.32
N PHE A 141 0.33 -4.53 8.54
CA PHE A 141 0.69 -3.15 8.27
C PHE A 141 0.14 -2.27 9.39
N VAL A 142 0.96 -1.35 9.90
CA VAL A 142 0.57 -0.31 10.85
C VAL A 142 0.80 1.04 10.16
N PRO A 143 -0.24 1.71 9.66
CA PRO A 143 -0.08 2.95 8.92
C PRO A 143 0.34 4.11 9.84
N LEU A 144 1.13 5.03 9.30
CA LEU A 144 1.43 6.33 9.89
C LEU A 144 1.37 7.39 8.80
N SER A 145 1.04 8.63 9.18
CA SER A 145 1.06 9.75 8.25
C SER A 145 1.99 10.85 8.74
N GLU A 146 2.79 11.37 7.82
CA GLU A 146 3.73 12.47 8.04
C GLU A 146 3.87 13.25 6.74
N ASP A 147 3.88 14.58 6.81
CA ASP A 147 4.07 15.48 5.66
C ASP A 147 3.20 15.13 4.43
N LYS A 148 1.90 14.87 4.67
CA LYS A 148 0.90 14.47 3.66
C LYS A 148 1.20 13.14 2.94
N ARG A 149 2.18 12.38 3.42
CA ARG A 149 2.50 11.03 2.93
C ARG A 149 2.00 9.98 3.92
N VAL A 150 1.80 8.77 3.40
CA VAL A 150 1.52 7.60 4.23
C VAL A 150 2.70 6.65 4.16
N TYR A 151 3.16 6.24 5.34
CA TYR A 151 4.14 5.19 5.52
C TYR A 151 3.52 4.08 6.36
N PHE A 152 4.19 2.95 6.41
CA PHE A 152 3.75 1.80 7.15
C PHE A 152 4.93 1.21 7.92
N LYS A 153 4.68 0.79 9.15
CA LYS A 153 5.50 -0.22 9.82
C LYS A 153 4.95 -1.59 9.45
N ILE A 154 5.81 -2.58 9.25
CA ILE A 154 5.40 -3.95 8.88
C ILE A 154 5.78 -4.88 10.04
N LEU A 155 4.78 -5.26 10.83
CA LEU A 155 4.92 -6.02 12.06
C LEU A 155 4.78 -7.52 11.79
N ASN A 156 5.75 -8.34 12.17
CA ASN A 156 5.59 -9.79 12.22
C ASN A 156 4.76 -10.16 13.45
N VAL A 157 3.65 -10.88 13.25
CA VAL A 157 2.67 -11.17 14.31
C VAL A 157 3.26 -12.12 15.35
N GLN A 158 3.96 -13.18 14.92
CA GLN A 158 4.52 -14.17 15.85
C GLN A 158 5.62 -13.56 16.73
N ARG A 159 6.48 -12.70 16.17
CA ARG A 159 7.67 -12.21 16.87
C ARG A 159 7.50 -10.84 17.51
N GLY A 160 6.46 -10.09 17.18
CA GLY A 160 6.29 -8.73 17.66
C GLY A 160 7.42 -7.79 17.21
N GLN A 161 8.03 -8.07 16.05
CA GLN A 161 9.15 -7.32 15.50
C GLN A 161 8.79 -6.65 14.18
N TYR A 162 9.32 -5.45 13.95
CA TYR A 162 9.06 -4.64 12.78
C TYR A 162 10.17 -4.81 11.74
N LEU A 163 9.76 -5.05 10.49
CA LEU A 163 10.66 -5.16 9.35
C LEU A 163 11.45 -3.86 9.14
N LYS A 164 12.75 -4.00 8.87
CA LYS A 164 13.67 -2.91 8.54
C LYS A 164 14.72 -3.33 7.52
N LEU A 165 15.42 -2.36 6.95
CA LEU A 165 16.70 -2.60 6.27
C LEU A 165 17.89 -2.40 7.21
N GLY A 166 18.90 -3.26 7.08
CA GLY A 166 20.21 -3.12 7.72
C GLY A 166 20.94 -1.85 7.27
N VAL A 167 22.01 -1.48 7.97
CA VAL A 167 22.86 -0.34 7.57
C VAL A 167 23.89 -0.77 6.54
N GLU A 168 24.49 -1.93 6.76
CA GLU A 168 25.49 -2.50 5.86
C GLU A 168 24.87 -2.91 4.52
N THR A 169 25.67 -2.81 3.46
CA THR A 169 25.33 -3.27 2.12
C THR A 169 26.19 -4.44 1.70
N ASP A 170 25.70 -5.24 0.76
CA ASP A 170 26.55 -6.15 -0.01
C ASP A 170 27.36 -5.41 -1.10
N SER A 171 28.03 -6.17 -1.96
CA SER A 171 28.82 -5.63 -3.08
C SER A 171 27.97 -4.92 -4.15
N ASP A 172 26.66 -5.17 -4.19
CA ASP A 172 25.72 -4.56 -5.13
C ASP A 172 25.05 -3.32 -4.52
N GLY A 173 25.41 -2.95 -3.28
CA GLY A 173 24.82 -1.84 -2.55
C GLY A 173 23.45 -2.17 -1.96
N GLU A 174 23.08 -3.45 -1.85
CA GLU A 174 21.80 -3.87 -1.33
C GLU A 174 21.83 -4.08 0.18
N HIS A 175 20.77 -3.65 0.87
CA HIS A 175 20.65 -3.83 2.30
C HIS A 175 19.88 -5.11 2.62
N MET A 176 20.40 -5.95 3.50
CA MET A 176 19.65 -7.12 3.97
C MET A 176 18.45 -6.67 4.82
N ALA A 177 17.32 -7.36 4.70
CA ALA A 177 16.15 -7.10 5.51
C ALA A 177 16.18 -7.88 6.82
N TYR A 178 15.89 -7.17 7.90
CA TYR A 178 15.81 -7.69 9.26
C TYR A 178 14.46 -7.33 9.88
N ALA A 179 14.19 -7.81 11.08
CA ALA A 179 13.18 -7.23 11.96
C ALA A 179 13.71 -7.06 13.38
N SER A 180 13.33 -5.95 14.01
CA SER A 180 13.72 -5.59 15.37
C SER A 180 12.52 -5.24 16.23
N SER A 181 12.65 -5.21 17.55
CA SER A 181 11.58 -4.78 18.46
C SER A 181 11.33 -3.26 18.43
N GLY A 182 12.34 -2.48 18.06
CA GLY A 182 12.23 -1.04 17.82
C GLY A 182 11.65 -0.73 16.44
N ALA A 183 11.08 0.47 16.28
CA ALA A 183 10.57 0.95 15.00
C ALA A 183 10.52 2.49 14.90
N ASP A 184 11.54 3.14 15.45
CA ASP A 184 11.66 4.60 15.59
C ASP A 184 12.41 5.26 14.42
N THR A 185 13.20 4.50 13.66
CA THR A 185 13.92 5.04 12.50
C THR A 185 13.15 4.87 11.19
N PHE A 186 13.48 5.71 10.19
CA PHE A 186 12.93 5.57 8.83
C PHE A 186 13.30 4.24 8.16
N ARG A 187 14.34 3.54 8.63
CA ARG A 187 14.65 2.17 8.17
C ARG A 187 13.54 1.17 8.48
N HIS A 188 12.69 1.43 9.47
CA HIS A 188 11.54 0.59 9.84
C HIS A 188 10.23 1.00 9.14
N GLN A 189 10.30 2.01 8.27
CA GLN A 189 9.15 2.59 7.63
C GLN A 189 9.20 2.34 6.13
N TRP A 190 8.04 2.07 5.57
CA TRP A 190 7.89 1.62 4.19
C TRP A 190 6.78 2.42 3.52
N TYR A 191 6.95 2.80 2.27
CA TYR A 191 5.83 3.24 1.44
C TYR A 191 5.50 2.14 0.42
N LEU A 192 4.25 2.14 -0.05
CA LEU A 192 3.77 1.14 -1.00
C LEU A 192 3.40 1.83 -2.31
N GLN A 193 3.65 1.13 -3.40
CA GLN A 193 3.22 1.55 -4.73
C GLN A 193 2.46 0.38 -5.37
N PRO A 194 1.13 0.50 -5.56
CA PRO A 194 0.35 -0.56 -6.19
C PRO A 194 0.76 -0.71 -7.65
N ALA A 195 0.64 -1.92 -8.19
CA ALA A 195 0.85 -2.22 -9.60
C ALA A 195 0.01 -3.44 -10.01
N LYS A 196 -0.05 -3.70 -11.32
CA LYS A 196 -0.62 -4.94 -11.87
C LYS A 196 0.50 -5.86 -12.37
N ALA A 197 0.43 -7.13 -11.96
CA ALA A 197 1.28 -8.22 -12.42
C ALA A 197 0.38 -9.40 -12.82
N ASP A 198 0.42 -9.81 -14.10
CA ASP A 198 -0.50 -10.81 -14.69
C ASP A 198 -1.98 -10.58 -14.32
N GLY A 199 -2.43 -9.33 -14.36
CA GLY A 199 -3.79 -8.93 -13.98
C GLY A 199 -4.07 -8.90 -12.47
N ASN A 200 -3.17 -9.42 -11.64
CA ASN A 200 -3.28 -9.41 -10.17
C ASN A 200 -2.72 -8.12 -9.57
N LEU A 201 -3.31 -7.67 -8.46
CA LEU A 201 -2.77 -6.54 -7.70
C LEU A 201 -1.55 -6.99 -6.89
N VAL A 202 -0.44 -6.29 -7.09
CA VAL A 202 0.77 -6.42 -6.27
C VAL A 202 1.20 -5.04 -5.78
N PHE A 203 2.12 -5.01 -4.82
CA PHE A 203 2.70 -3.78 -4.31
C PHE A 203 4.22 -3.87 -4.37
N PHE A 204 4.86 -2.82 -4.88
CA PHE A 204 6.25 -2.56 -4.52
C PHE A 204 6.26 -2.05 -3.08
N ILE A 205 7.06 -2.65 -2.22
CA ILE A 205 7.23 -2.24 -0.82
C ILE A 205 8.61 -1.62 -0.70
N VAL A 206 8.68 -0.32 -0.47
CA VAL A 206 9.92 0.45 -0.60
C VAL A 206 10.30 1.08 0.73
N ASN A 207 11.56 0.91 1.12
CA ASN A 207 12.07 1.44 2.38
C ASN A 207 12.16 2.96 2.34
N ARG A 208 11.71 3.63 3.40
CA ARG A 208 11.70 5.10 3.48
C ARG A 208 13.11 5.71 3.55
N GLU A 209 14.05 5.06 4.24
CA GLU A 209 15.41 5.58 4.41
C GLU A 209 16.19 5.50 3.09
N TYR A 210 16.23 4.31 2.50
CA TYR A 210 17.13 4.03 1.37
C TYR A 210 16.45 4.12 0.01
N ASN A 211 15.13 4.24 -0.05
CA ASN A 211 14.37 4.16 -1.30
C ASN A 211 14.57 2.83 -2.07
N HIS A 212 14.93 1.76 -1.35
CA HIS A 212 15.17 0.43 -1.90
C HIS A 212 13.93 -0.45 -1.76
N ALA A 213 13.52 -1.10 -2.85
CA ALA A 213 12.36 -1.97 -2.88
C ALA A 213 12.68 -3.37 -2.37
N LEU A 214 11.78 -3.97 -1.59
CA LEU A 214 11.93 -5.33 -1.11
C LEU A 214 11.92 -6.34 -2.26
N LYS A 215 12.88 -7.25 -2.26
CA LYS A 215 12.96 -8.40 -3.18
C LYS A 215 13.42 -9.66 -2.46
N LEU A 216 13.27 -10.80 -3.12
CA LEU A 216 13.98 -12.03 -2.75
C LEU A 216 15.31 -12.13 -3.50
N GLY A 217 16.36 -12.53 -2.76
CA GLY A 217 17.66 -12.88 -3.32
C GLY A 217 17.59 -14.05 -4.30
N ARG A 218 18.64 -14.22 -5.11
CA ARG A 218 18.74 -15.30 -6.10
C ARG A 218 19.30 -16.60 -5.51
N SER A 219 20.10 -16.51 -4.44
CA SER A 219 20.61 -17.67 -3.73
C SER A 219 19.52 -18.30 -2.87
N VAL A 220 19.49 -19.63 -2.85
CA VAL A 220 18.69 -20.43 -1.91
C VAL A 220 19.62 -20.94 -0.81
N ASP A 221 19.13 -20.98 0.42
CA ASP A 221 19.86 -21.62 1.51
C ASP A 221 19.61 -23.14 1.54
N SER A 222 20.15 -23.82 2.54
CA SER A 222 20.01 -25.28 2.71
C SER A 222 18.57 -25.75 2.97
N MET A 223 17.66 -24.85 3.34
CA MET A 223 16.23 -25.12 3.53
C MET A 223 15.41 -24.74 2.27
N GLY A 224 16.06 -24.20 1.24
CA GLY A 224 15.40 -23.68 0.04
C GLY A 224 14.89 -22.25 0.19
N ASP A 225 15.06 -21.63 1.36
CA ASP A 225 14.60 -20.27 1.63
C ASP A 225 15.47 -19.26 0.89
N ARG A 226 14.91 -18.07 0.63
CA ARG A 226 15.61 -16.96 -0.02
C ARG A 226 15.67 -15.76 0.92
N GLN A 227 16.83 -15.17 1.13
CA GLN A 227 16.94 -13.94 1.93
C GLN A 227 16.17 -12.79 1.28
N VAL A 228 15.61 -11.91 2.11
CA VAL A 228 14.95 -10.68 1.68
C VAL A 228 15.96 -9.53 1.68
N TRP A 229 15.95 -8.73 0.63
CA TRP A 229 16.87 -7.61 0.40
C TRP A 229 16.12 -6.35 -0.01
N GLY A 230 16.69 -5.18 0.30
CA GLY A 230 16.34 -3.91 -0.31
C GLY A 230 17.17 -3.70 -1.56
N HIS A 231 16.54 -3.81 -2.73
CA HIS A 231 17.17 -3.67 -4.03
C HIS A 231 17.64 -2.24 -4.31
N ASN A 232 18.93 -2.10 -4.61
CA ASN A 232 19.56 -0.88 -5.07
C ASN A 232 19.35 -0.70 -6.58
N GLY A 233 18.19 -0.16 -6.97
CA GLY A 233 17.88 0.04 -8.37
C GLY A 233 16.41 0.37 -8.64
N ASN A 234 16.12 0.76 -9.88
CA ASN A 234 14.76 1.03 -10.32
C ASN A 234 13.98 -0.28 -10.52
N VAL A 235 12.89 -0.43 -9.78
CA VAL A 235 11.97 -1.58 -9.89
C VAL A 235 10.71 -1.28 -10.68
N ILE A 236 10.42 0.00 -10.95
CA ILE A 236 9.19 0.44 -11.61
C ILE A 236 9.15 -0.15 -13.02
N GLY A 237 7.99 -0.72 -13.37
CA GLY A 237 7.79 -1.45 -14.64
C GLY A 237 8.09 -2.95 -14.57
N ASN A 238 8.60 -3.46 -13.43
CA ASN A 238 8.92 -4.89 -13.25
C ASN A 238 8.17 -5.54 -12.06
N PRO A 239 6.83 -5.42 -11.99
CA PRO A 239 6.05 -5.94 -10.86
C PRO A 239 6.12 -7.47 -10.75
N GLU A 240 6.41 -8.19 -11.84
CA GLU A 240 6.64 -9.64 -11.82
C GLU A 240 7.89 -10.05 -11.03
N LEU A 241 8.88 -9.16 -10.94
CA LEU A 241 10.16 -9.43 -10.27
C LEU A 241 10.19 -8.91 -8.82
N PHE A 242 9.56 -7.77 -8.58
CA PHE A 242 9.67 -7.03 -7.31
C PHE A 242 8.34 -6.83 -6.58
N GLY A 243 7.23 -7.25 -7.17
CA GLY A 243 5.90 -7.12 -6.58
C GLY A 243 5.66 -8.13 -5.46
N TRP A 244 4.93 -7.69 -4.44
CA TRP A 244 4.43 -8.51 -3.34
C TRP A 244 2.92 -8.52 -3.34
N SER A 245 2.34 -9.71 -3.34
CA SER A 245 0.91 -9.91 -3.12
C SER A 245 0.61 -9.82 -1.63
N VAL A 246 -0.42 -9.04 -1.29
CA VAL A 246 -1.01 -8.99 0.05
C VAL A 246 -2.23 -9.90 0.05
N VAL A 247 -2.18 -10.95 0.88
CA VAL A 247 -3.24 -11.97 0.97
C VAL A 247 -3.69 -12.07 2.42
N ALA A 248 -4.97 -12.36 2.66
CA ALA A 248 -5.44 -12.70 4.01
C ALA A 248 -4.56 -13.82 4.61
N PHE A 249 -4.19 -13.67 5.88
CA PHE A 249 -3.52 -14.73 6.61
C PHE A 249 -4.45 -15.93 6.74
#